data_AF-A0A2V6FGN7-F1
#
_entry.id   AF-A0A2V6FGN7-F1
#
_cell.length_a   1.000
_cell.length_b   1.000
_cell.length_c   1.000
_cell.angle_alpha   90.00
_cell.angle_beta   90.00
_cell.angle_gamma   90.00
#
_symmetry.space_group_name_H-M   'P 1'
#
loop_
_entity.id
_entity.type
_entity.pdbx_description
1 polymer ?
#
loop_
_entity_poly.entity_id
_entity_poly.type
_entity_poly.pdbx_seq_one_letter_code
_entity_poly.pdbx_strand_id
1 'polypeptide(L)'
;MPSYNAAVLDIKLIREQADSVRRRLASRGAGDEAKVDDLLKYDELLRGWKAEIEGLNAQLNKVSKEIGALMAQKKTAEAEEKKLEARRIGDEIAKGKSRIKSLEAGKEGDTISDRFRREKLLQLPNLPHETVPVGKDAQDNRPVRPWGEKSTFSFQPKSHIDLCESLKLVDFARGAKLSGSGFLLFTDWGARLERALIQ
;
A
#
# COMPACT_ATOMS: atom_id res chain seq x y z
N MET A 1 6.84 -6.50 -22.59
CA MET A 1 5.99 -6.63 -21.38
C MET A 1 6.41 -5.56 -20.41
N PRO A 2 5.56 -4.58 -20.05
CA PRO A 2 5.91 -3.62 -19.00
C PRO A 2 6.11 -4.42 -17.72
N SER A 3 7.24 -4.23 -17.04
CA SER A 3 7.48 -4.85 -15.74
C SER A 3 6.41 -4.35 -14.78
N TYR A 4 5.48 -5.22 -14.40
CA TYR A 4 4.49 -4.95 -13.37
C TYR A 4 5.21 -4.92 -12.03
N ASN A 5 5.81 -3.79 -11.71
CA ASN A 5 6.59 -3.59 -10.50
C ASN A 5 5.90 -2.61 -9.55
N ALA A 6 4.61 -2.79 -9.35
CA ALA A 6 3.86 -1.99 -8.39
C ALA A 6 3.02 -2.92 -7.52
N ALA A 7 3.56 -3.27 -6.35
CA ALA A 7 2.82 -3.94 -5.28
C ALA A 7 1.68 -3.06 -4.72
N VAL A 8 1.50 -1.83 -5.23
CA VAL A 8 0.61 -0.78 -4.73
C VAL A 8 0.20 0.15 -5.88
N LEU A 9 -0.84 0.97 -5.70
CA LEU A 9 -1.25 1.99 -6.67
C LEU A 9 -0.10 2.95 -7.01
N ASP A 10 0.05 3.28 -8.30
CA ASP A 10 1.06 4.24 -8.74
C ASP A 10 0.71 5.65 -8.25
N ILE A 11 1.63 6.28 -7.54
CA ILE A 11 1.48 7.66 -7.07
C ILE A 11 1.23 8.64 -8.22
N LYS A 12 1.76 8.38 -9.43
CA LYS A 12 1.50 9.23 -10.61
C LYS A 12 0.02 9.22 -10.98
N LEU A 13 -0.60 8.04 -11.00
CA LEU A 13 -2.04 7.88 -11.26
C LEU A 13 -2.85 8.69 -10.25
N ILE A 14 -2.48 8.64 -8.97
CA ILE A 14 -3.17 9.34 -7.89
C ILE A 14 -3.06 10.86 -8.05
N ARG A 15 -1.91 11.37 -8.51
CA ARG A 15 -1.74 12.81 -8.79
C ARG A 15 -2.53 13.27 -10.01
N GLU A 16 -2.40 12.53 -11.11
CA GLU A 16 -2.96 12.92 -12.41
C GLU A 16 -4.48 12.74 -12.45
N GLN A 17 -5.03 11.79 -11.68
CA GLN A 17 -6.43 11.40 -11.72
C GLN A 17 -7.07 11.33 -10.33
N ALA A 18 -6.71 12.26 -9.42
CA ALA A 18 -7.16 12.28 -8.03
C ALA A 18 -8.68 12.14 -7.87
N ASP A 19 -9.48 12.86 -8.66
CA ASP A 19 -10.95 12.80 -8.59
C ASP A 19 -11.50 11.42 -9.01
N SER A 20 -10.87 10.77 -9.99
CA SER A 20 -11.26 9.42 -10.42
C SER A 20 -10.93 8.40 -9.34
N VAL A 21 -9.73 8.50 -8.77
CA VAL A 21 -9.29 7.67 -7.65
C VAL A 21 -10.21 7.83 -6.45
N ARG A 22 -10.54 9.06 -6.04
CA ARG A 22 -11.48 9.34 -4.93
C ARG A 22 -12.84 8.68 -5.17
N ARG A 23 -13.45 8.88 -6.34
CA ARG A 23 -14.76 8.29 -6.66
C ARG A 23 -14.76 6.76 -6.62
N ARG A 24 -13.72 6.13 -7.17
CA ARG A 24 -13.60 4.66 -7.18
C ARG A 24 -13.31 4.08 -5.80
N LEU A 25 -12.56 4.79 -4.96
CA LEU A 25 -12.37 4.37 -3.56
C LEU A 25 -13.65 4.54 -2.74
N ALA A 26 -14.37 5.64 -2.94
CA ALA A 26 -15.65 5.89 -2.26
C ALA A 26 -16.69 4.81 -2.59
N SER A 27 -16.65 4.22 -3.79
CA SER A 27 -17.57 3.12 -4.14
C SER A 27 -17.36 1.84 -3.34
N ARG A 28 -16.28 1.73 -2.53
CA ARG A 28 -16.08 0.64 -1.56
C ARG A 28 -16.83 0.86 -0.25
N GLY A 29 -17.22 2.10 0.05
CA GLY A 29 -17.98 2.46 1.27
C GLY A 29 -17.20 2.47 2.59
N ALA A 30 -15.85 2.40 2.54
CA ALA A 30 -15.00 2.34 3.74
C ALA A 30 -14.33 3.68 4.12
N GLY A 31 -14.61 4.77 3.39
CA GLY A 31 -14.01 6.08 3.64
C GLY A 31 -12.53 6.19 3.22
N ASP A 32 -12.06 5.29 2.36
CA ASP A 32 -10.67 5.23 1.90
C ASP A 32 -10.29 6.46 1.03
N GLU A 33 -11.27 7.15 0.44
CA GLU A 33 -11.08 8.36 -0.35
C GLU A 33 -10.44 9.50 0.43
N ALA A 34 -10.65 9.57 1.76
CA ALA A 34 -10.03 10.59 2.61
C ALA A 34 -8.50 10.43 2.71
N LYS A 35 -7.99 9.19 2.58
CA LYS A 35 -6.55 8.89 2.62
C LYS A 35 -5.82 9.42 1.39
N VAL A 36 -6.53 9.68 0.29
CA VAL A 36 -5.96 10.23 -0.96
C VAL A 36 -5.43 11.63 -0.73
N ASP A 37 -6.21 12.48 -0.06
CA ASP A 37 -5.84 13.88 0.15
C ASP A 37 -4.62 13.99 1.08
N ASP A 38 -4.58 13.18 2.14
CA ASP A 38 -3.43 13.09 3.02
C ASP A 38 -2.18 12.63 2.25
N LEU A 39 -2.29 11.58 1.44
CA LEU A 39 -1.19 11.09 0.62
C LEU A 39 -0.67 12.15 -0.35
N LEU A 40 -1.56 12.90 -1.00
CA LEU A 40 -1.18 13.94 -1.95
C LEU A 40 -0.47 15.11 -1.26
N LYS A 41 -0.94 15.56 -0.09
CA LYS A 41 -0.25 16.57 0.72
C LYS A 41 1.16 16.11 1.09
N TYR A 42 1.31 14.84 1.50
CA TYR A 42 2.62 14.28 1.82
C TYR A 42 3.54 14.20 0.60
N ASP A 43 3.03 13.75 -0.55
CA ASP A 43 3.82 13.67 -1.78
C ASP A 43 4.24 15.06 -2.29
N GLU A 44 3.39 16.08 -2.13
CA GLU A 44 3.71 17.46 -2.46
C GLU A 44 4.86 18.02 -1.60
N LEU A 45 4.77 17.88 -0.27
CA LEU A 45 5.83 18.29 0.65
C LEU A 45 7.17 17.62 0.33
N LEU A 46 7.14 16.30 0.12
CA LEU A 46 8.33 15.52 -0.20
C LEU A 46 8.97 15.97 -1.52
N ARG A 47 8.16 16.22 -2.55
CA ARG A 47 8.65 16.73 -3.84
C ARG A 47 9.22 18.13 -3.72
N GLY A 48 8.59 19.01 -2.94
CA GLY A 48 9.09 20.35 -2.66
C GLY A 48 10.48 20.32 -2.03
N TRP A 49 10.66 19.53 -0.96
CA TRP A 49 11.97 19.40 -0.31
C TRP A 49 13.03 18.74 -1.19
N LYS A 50 12.65 17.76 -2.01
CA LYS A 50 13.57 17.17 -3.00
C LYS A 50 14.04 18.20 -4.02
N ALA A 51 13.12 19.01 -4.56
CA ALA A 51 13.44 20.06 -5.51
C ALA A 51 14.32 21.15 -4.89
N GLU A 52 14.05 21.55 -3.64
CA GLU A 52 14.88 22.49 -2.88
C GLU A 52 16.32 21.96 -2.71
N ILE A 53 16.47 20.71 -2.27
CA ILE A 53 17.77 20.06 -2.11
C ILE A 53 18.50 19.94 -3.44
N GLU A 54 17.81 19.58 -4.53
CA GLU A 54 18.40 19.48 -5.86
C GLU A 54 18.89 20.84 -6.37
N GLY A 55 18.09 21.89 -6.18
CA GLY A 55 18.48 23.27 -6.48
C GLY A 55 19.71 23.74 -5.70
N LEU A 56 19.76 23.45 -4.39
CA LEU A 56 20.91 23.75 -3.54
C LEU A 56 22.15 22.96 -3.95
N ASN A 57 22.01 21.70 -4.34
CA ASN A 57 23.14 20.91 -4.85
C ASN A 57 23.68 21.50 -6.17
N ALA A 58 22.79 21.96 -7.07
CA ALA A 58 23.21 22.63 -8.30
C ALA A 58 23.96 23.93 -8.01
N GLN A 59 23.49 24.73 -7.04
CA GLN A 59 24.19 25.93 -6.58
C GLN A 59 25.54 25.61 -5.95
N LEU A 60 25.61 24.61 -5.06
CA LEU A 60 26.87 24.17 -4.43
C LEU A 60 27.91 23.75 -5.48
N ASN A 61 27.49 22.99 -6.49
CA ASN A 61 28.36 22.58 -7.60
C ASN A 61 28.88 23.77 -8.42
N LYS A 62 28.05 24.80 -8.63
CA LYS A 62 28.45 26.02 -9.32
C LYS A 62 29.48 26.81 -8.49
N VAL A 63 29.19 27.06 -7.21
CA VAL A 63 30.09 27.76 -6.30
C VAL A 63 31.42 27.01 -6.15
N SER A 64 31.40 25.68 -6.09
CA SER A 64 32.62 24.86 -6.02
C SER A 64 33.52 25.03 -7.26
N LYS A 65 32.93 25.15 -8.46
CA LYS A 65 33.67 25.45 -9.69
C LYS A 65 34.25 26.87 -9.68
N GLU A 66 33.49 27.85 -9.19
CA GLU A 66 33.95 29.24 -9.04
C GLU A 66 35.14 29.33 -8.08
N ILE A 67 35.09 28.63 -6.94
CA ILE A 67 36.21 28.54 -5.98
C ILE A 67 37.46 27.98 -6.65
N GLY A 68 37.34 26.87 -7.40
CA GLY A 68 38.46 26.27 -8.13
C GLY A 68 39.09 27.23 -9.14
N ALA A 69 38.27 27.99 -9.87
CA ALA A 69 38.73 28.99 -10.83
C ALA A 69 39.44 30.18 -10.15
N LEU A 70 38.90 30.70 -9.04
CA LEU A 70 39.50 31.81 -8.28
C LEU A 70 40.85 31.40 -7.63
N MET A 71 40.93 30.18 -7.13
CA MET A 71 42.17 29.61 -6.60
C MET A 71 43.25 29.47 -7.69
N ALA A 72 42.88 29.05 -8.90
CA ALA A 72 43.79 28.99 -10.05
C ALA A 72 44.30 30.38 -10.48
N GLN A 73 43.47 31.42 -10.32
CA GLN A 73 43.81 32.82 -10.60
C GLN A 73 44.58 33.51 -9.45
N LYS A 74 44.93 32.78 -8.37
CA LYS A 74 45.58 33.31 -7.15
C LYS A 74 44.78 34.40 -6.43
N LYS A 75 43.47 34.49 -6.65
CA LYS A 75 42.56 35.43 -5.99
C LYS A 75 42.05 34.85 -4.66
N THR A 76 42.97 34.70 -3.70
CA THR A 76 42.71 33.99 -2.44
C THR A 76 41.64 34.65 -1.57
N ALA A 77 41.55 35.99 -1.54
CA ALA A 77 40.53 36.69 -0.76
C ALA A 77 39.10 36.45 -1.28
N GLU A 78 38.89 36.55 -2.60
CA GLU A 78 37.59 36.27 -3.26
C GLU A 78 37.20 34.77 -3.11
N ALA A 79 38.18 33.87 -3.10
CA ALA A 79 37.94 32.44 -2.92
C ALA A 79 37.48 32.08 -1.50
N GLU A 80 37.98 32.74 -0.45
CA GLU A 80 37.55 32.51 0.93
C GLU A 80 36.10 32.98 1.16
N GLU A 81 35.68 34.09 0.55
CA GLU A 81 34.29 34.54 0.60
C GLU A 81 33.34 33.50 -0.02
N LYS A 82 33.71 32.95 -1.18
CA LYS A 82 32.96 31.89 -1.85
C LYS A 82 32.92 30.58 -1.07
N LYS A 83 33.97 30.25 -0.29
CA LYS A 83 33.95 29.08 0.61
C LYS A 83 32.93 29.23 1.74
N LEU A 84 32.73 30.44 2.27
CA LEU A 84 31.69 30.71 3.26
C LEU A 84 30.30 30.52 2.67
N GLU A 85 30.08 30.97 1.42
CA GLU A 85 28.83 30.72 0.68
C GLU A 85 28.58 29.22 0.48
N ALA A 86 29.59 28.46 0.04
CA ALA A 86 29.50 27.01 -0.12
C ALA A 86 29.15 26.29 1.19
N ARG A 87 29.74 26.73 2.32
CA ARG A 87 29.44 26.17 3.65
C ARG A 87 27.99 26.43 4.04
N ARG A 88 27.48 27.64 3.81
CA ARG A 88 26.08 27.99 4.11
C ARG A 88 25.10 27.12 3.30
N ILE A 89 25.38 26.93 2.00
CA ILE A 89 24.57 26.06 1.13
C ILE A 89 24.63 24.61 1.63
N GLY A 90 25.81 24.13 2.04
CA GLY A 90 25.98 22.81 2.64
C GLY A 90 25.13 22.61 3.90
N ASP A 91 25.07 23.61 4.78
CA ASP A 91 24.26 23.59 5.99
C ASP A 91 22.74 23.59 5.68
N GLU A 92 22.32 24.34 4.65
CA GLU A 92 20.92 24.34 4.16
C GLU A 92 20.53 22.97 3.59
N ILE A 93 21.41 22.33 2.81
CA ILE A 93 21.20 20.96 2.31
C ILE A 93 21.07 19.97 3.47
N ALA A 94 21.93 20.07 4.48
CA ALA A 94 21.89 19.20 5.65
C ALA A 94 20.56 19.35 6.41
N LYS A 95 20.08 20.59 6.59
CA LYS A 95 18.77 20.88 7.18
C LYS A 95 17.62 20.28 6.35
N GLY A 96 17.66 20.43 5.03
CA GLY A 96 16.65 19.86 4.13
C GLY A 96 16.60 18.33 4.21
N LYS A 97 17.76 17.66 4.20
CA LYS A 97 17.85 16.21 4.39
C LYS A 97 17.34 15.77 5.76
N SER A 98 17.60 16.55 6.81
CA SER A 98 17.06 16.27 8.14
C SER A 98 15.54 16.37 8.16
N ARG A 99 14.93 17.36 7.49
CA ARG A 99 13.46 17.48 7.38
C ARG A 99 12.85 16.25 6.71
N ILE A 100 13.44 15.77 5.61
CA ILE A 100 13.01 14.52 4.95
C ILE A 100 13.15 13.34 5.92
N LYS A 101 14.31 13.16 6.56
CA LYS A 101 14.54 12.05 7.51
C LYS A 101 13.56 12.08 8.69
N SER A 102 13.22 13.26 9.20
CA SER A 102 12.26 13.43 10.30
C SER A 102 10.82 13.10 9.88
N LEU A 103 10.43 13.43 8.65
CA LEU A 103 9.13 13.04 8.10
C LEU A 103 9.02 11.52 7.87
N GLU A 104 10.15 10.83 7.82
CA GLU A 104 10.25 9.38 7.61
C GLU A 104 10.67 8.59 8.85
N ALA A 105 10.57 9.18 10.05
CA ALA A 105 11.11 8.61 11.29
C ALA A 105 10.67 7.15 11.55
N GLY A 106 11.54 6.21 11.15
CA GLY A 106 11.32 4.77 11.25
C GLY A 106 12.54 3.96 10.82
N LYS A 107 13.60 3.96 11.64
CA LYS A 107 14.85 3.16 11.55
C LYS A 107 15.73 3.37 10.29
N GLU A 108 17.03 3.50 10.52
CA GLU A 108 18.10 3.55 9.52
C GLU A 108 18.09 2.33 8.59
N GLY A 109 18.19 2.53 7.27
CA GLY A 109 18.57 1.42 6.37
C GLY A 109 18.26 1.58 4.89
N ASP A 110 17.11 2.12 4.50
CA ASP A 110 16.68 2.14 3.09
C ASP A 110 16.63 3.56 2.54
N THR A 111 16.85 3.72 1.23
CA THR A 111 16.80 4.97 0.47
C THR A 111 15.70 5.92 1.00
N ILE A 112 16.15 6.92 1.78
CA ILE A 112 15.41 7.75 2.76
C ILE A 112 14.50 8.76 2.04
N SER A 113 13.62 8.32 1.14
CA SER A 113 12.59 9.21 0.61
C SER A 113 11.31 8.53 0.11
N ASP A 114 11.19 7.21 0.24
CA ASP A 114 10.08 6.45 -0.35
C ASP A 114 9.30 5.60 0.65
N ARG A 115 9.74 5.51 1.90
CA ARG A 115 9.18 4.53 2.84
C ARG A 115 7.82 4.98 3.39
N PHE A 116 7.73 6.19 3.92
CA PHE A 116 6.47 6.69 4.47
C PHE A 116 5.41 6.84 3.39
N ARG A 117 5.81 7.31 2.21
CA ARG A 117 4.95 7.32 1.02
C ARG A 117 4.47 5.91 0.68
N ARG A 118 5.36 4.92 0.68
CA ARG A 118 5.01 3.51 0.47
C ARG A 118 4.06 2.98 1.55
N GLU A 119 4.27 3.30 2.82
CA GLU A 119 3.38 2.89 3.92
C GLU A 119 1.97 3.47 3.75
N LYS A 120 1.86 4.76 3.39
CA LYS A 120 0.58 5.40 3.10
C LYS A 120 -0.10 4.78 1.87
N LEU A 121 0.68 4.52 0.81
CA LEU A 121 0.20 3.82 -0.37
C LEU A 121 -0.31 2.41 -0.02
N LEU A 122 0.37 1.67 0.85
CA LEU A 122 -0.02 0.31 1.25
C LEU A 122 -1.35 0.27 2.04
N GLN A 123 -1.78 1.39 2.61
CA GLN A 123 -3.07 1.52 3.30
C GLN A 123 -4.24 1.84 2.36
N LEU A 124 -3.96 2.14 1.08
CA LEU A 124 -4.98 2.32 0.05
C LEU A 124 -5.30 0.96 -0.59
N PRO A 125 -6.58 0.56 -0.63
CA PRO A 125 -6.96 -0.65 -1.36
C PRO A 125 -6.81 -0.43 -2.86
N ASN A 126 -6.85 -1.53 -3.62
CA ASN A 126 -6.91 -1.43 -5.08
C ASN A 126 -8.22 -0.75 -5.53
N LEU A 127 -8.17 -0.07 -6.68
CA LEU A 127 -9.32 0.60 -7.25
C LEU A 127 -10.31 -0.42 -7.82
N PRO A 128 -11.58 -0.43 -7.38
CA PRO A 128 -12.62 -1.23 -8.02
C PRO A 128 -12.68 -0.94 -9.52
N HIS A 129 -12.74 -1.96 -10.36
CA HIS A 129 -12.88 -1.77 -11.79
C HIS A 129 -14.21 -1.06 -12.12
N GLU A 130 -14.26 -0.28 -13.19
CA GLU A 130 -15.43 0.55 -13.54
C GLU A 130 -16.72 -0.27 -13.79
N THR A 131 -16.55 -1.55 -14.14
CA THR A 131 -17.66 -2.49 -14.34
C THR A 131 -18.17 -3.13 -13.06
N VAL A 132 -17.51 -2.91 -11.92
CA VAL A 132 -17.92 -3.47 -10.63
C VAL A 132 -19.16 -2.73 -10.16
N PRO A 133 -20.27 -3.43 -9.84
CA PRO A 133 -21.46 -2.79 -9.32
C PRO A 133 -21.18 -2.14 -7.97
N VAL A 134 -21.70 -0.93 -7.76
CA VAL A 134 -21.67 -0.27 -6.46
C VAL A 134 -22.66 -0.95 -5.53
N GLY A 135 -22.21 -1.31 -4.33
CA GLY A 135 -23.00 -2.00 -3.32
C GLY A 135 -22.44 -1.79 -1.92
N LYS A 136 -23.30 -1.90 -0.91
CA LYS A 136 -22.95 -1.76 0.50
C LYS A 136 -22.63 -3.11 1.13
N ASP A 137 -23.35 -4.16 0.73
CA ASP A 137 -23.21 -5.49 1.30
C ASP A 137 -23.45 -6.60 0.26
N ALA A 138 -23.46 -7.85 0.73
CA ALA A 138 -23.59 -9.01 -0.12
C ALA A 138 -24.93 -9.10 -0.88
N GLN A 139 -25.97 -8.35 -0.48
CA GLN A 139 -27.26 -8.33 -1.16
C GLN A 139 -27.22 -7.56 -2.49
N ASP A 140 -26.26 -6.65 -2.66
CA ASP A 140 -26.07 -5.88 -3.90
C ASP A 140 -25.28 -6.65 -4.97
N ASN A 141 -24.81 -7.86 -4.65
CA ASN A 141 -24.08 -8.71 -5.57
C ASN A 141 -24.98 -9.16 -6.73
N ARG A 142 -24.53 -8.94 -7.96
CA ARG A 142 -25.28 -9.33 -9.16
C ARG A 142 -24.91 -10.76 -9.59
N PRO A 143 -25.87 -11.70 -9.66
CA PRO A 143 -25.59 -13.04 -10.18
C PRO A 143 -25.28 -12.95 -11.67
N VAL A 144 -24.12 -13.46 -12.07
CA VAL A 144 -23.66 -13.39 -13.48
C VAL A 144 -24.21 -14.56 -14.29
N ARG A 145 -24.22 -15.77 -13.71
CA ARG A 145 -24.68 -16.98 -14.39
C ARG A 145 -25.16 -18.03 -13.39
N PRO A 146 -26.39 -18.56 -13.52
CA PRO A 146 -26.80 -19.76 -12.82
C PRO A 146 -26.32 -21.03 -13.56
N TRP A 147 -26.16 -22.13 -12.83
CA TRP A 147 -25.90 -23.44 -13.41
C TRP A 147 -26.59 -24.55 -12.60
N GLY A 148 -27.24 -25.48 -13.31
CA GLY A 148 -28.05 -26.54 -12.72
C GLY A 148 -29.40 -26.04 -12.20
N GLU A 149 -30.16 -26.95 -11.61
CA GLU A 149 -31.44 -26.68 -10.96
C GLU A 149 -31.33 -26.95 -9.46
N LYS A 150 -32.01 -26.15 -8.65
CA LYS A 150 -32.04 -26.35 -7.20
C LYS A 150 -32.81 -27.62 -6.89
N SER A 151 -32.19 -28.55 -6.16
CA SER A 151 -32.84 -29.80 -5.77
C SER A 151 -34.14 -29.58 -5.00
N THR A 152 -35.19 -30.29 -5.40
CA THR A 152 -36.47 -30.35 -4.68
C THR A 152 -36.49 -31.58 -3.79
N PHE A 153 -36.79 -31.40 -2.50
CA PHE A 153 -36.89 -32.48 -1.54
C PHE A 153 -38.36 -32.68 -1.14
N SER A 154 -38.80 -33.93 -1.02
CA SER A 154 -40.12 -34.29 -0.47
C SER A 154 -40.18 -34.23 1.06
N PHE A 155 -39.07 -33.84 1.69
CA PHE A 155 -38.89 -33.71 3.14
C PHE A 155 -38.16 -32.40 3.45
N GLN A 156 -38.22 -31.97 4.71
CA GLN A 156 -37.46 -30.79 5.17
C GLN A 156 -35.96 -31.11 5.17
N PRO A 157 -35.14 -30.45 4.33
CA PRO A 157 -33.71 -30.73 4.29
C PRO A 157 -33.05 -30.32 5.62
N LYS A 158 -32.23 -31.22 6.16
CA LYS A 158 -31.39 -30.94 7.34
C LYS A 158 -30.23 -30.03 6.96
N SER A 159 -29.70 -29.31 7.95
CA SER A 159 -28.46 -28.53 7.74
C SER A 159 -27.26 -29.48 7.57
N HIS A 160 -26.18 -28.99 6.97
CA HIS A 160 -24.94 -29.76 6.87
C HIS A 160 -24.36 -30.13 8.24
N ILE A 161 -24.61 -29.31 9.28
CA ILE A 161 -24.15 -29.57 10.65
C ILE A 161 -24.88 -30.80 11.21
N ASP A 162 -26.22 -30.80 11.15
CA ASP A 162 -27.03 -31.91 11.68
C ASP A 162 -26.73 -33.23 10.95
N LEU A 163 -26.49 -33.16 9.64
CA LEU A 163 -26.10 -34.32 8.84
C LEU A 163 -24.73 -34.85 9.26
N CYS A 164 -23.73 -33.97 9.38
CA CYS A 164 -22.39 -34.35 9.81
C CYS A 164 -22.37 -34.98 11.21
N GLU A 165 -23.13 -34.44 12.16
CA GLU A 165 -23.23 -35.00 13.52
C GLU A 165 -23.97 -36.34 13.54
N SER A 166 -25.15 -36.41 12.91
CA SER A 166 -25.98 -37.63 12.92
C SER A 166 -25.29 -38.81 12.22
N LEU A 167 -24.51 -38.54 11.17
CA LEU A 167 -23.73 -39.53 10.45
C LEU A 167 -22.32 -39.75 11.03
N LYS A 168 -21.95 -39.03 12.10
CA LYS A 168 -20.60 -39.05 12.71
C LYS A 168 -19.47 -38.83 11.70
N LEU A 169 -19.70 -37.92 10.74
CA LEU A 169 -18.71 -37.50 9.75
C LEU A 169 -17.78 -36.42 10.33
N VAL A 170 -18.29 -35.63 11.29
CA VAL A 170 -17.55 -34.59 11.98
C VAL A 170 -17.85 -34.64 13.48
N ASP A 171 -16.81 -34.60 14.31
CA ASP A 171 -16.91 -34.42 15.76
C ASP A 171 -16.55 -32.97 16.13
N PHE A 172 -17.57 -32.11 16.15
CA PHE A 172 -17.41 -30.69 16.47
C PHE A 172 -16.95 -30.45 17.91
N ALA A 173 -17.48 -31.22 18.86
CA ALA A 173 -17.12 -31.10 20.27
C ALA A 173 -15.64 -31.43 20.51
N ARG A 174 -15.13 -32.49 19.87
CA ARG A 174 -13.72 -32.86 19.96
C ARG A 174 -12.83 -31.88 19.22
N GLY A 175 -13.24 -31.38 18.05
CA GLY A 175 -12.54 -30.30 17.35
C GLY A 175 -12.37 -29.06 18.25
N ALA A 176 -13.45 -28.62 18.86
CA ALA A 176 -13.43 -27.49 19.79
C ALA A 176 -12.57 -27.75 21.04
N LYS A 177 -12.60 -28.97 21.58
CA LYS A 177 -11.77 -29.35 22.73
C LYS A 177 -10.27 -29.32 22.43
N LEU A 178 -9.87 -29.69 21.20
CA LEU A 178 -8.47 -29.77 20.80
C LEU A 178 -7.89 -28.41 20.40
N SER A 179 -8.67 -27.57 19.70
CA SER A 179 -8.14 -26.38 19.03
C SER A 179 -8.93 -25.10 19.30
N GLY A 180 -10.04 -25.17 20.04
CA GLY A 180 -10.91 -24.04 20.35
C GLY A 180 -12.06 -23.84 19.35
N SER A 181 -12.84 -22.78 19.54
CA SER A 181 -14.02 -22.48 18.72
C SER A 181 -13.67 -22.32 17.24
N GLY A 182 -14.53 -22.81 16.34
CA GLY A 182 -14.36 -22.75 14.89
C GLY A 182 -13.57 -23.91 14.28
N PHE A 183 -13.03 -24.82 15.09
CA PHE A 183 -12.34 -26.02 14.62
C PHE A 183 -13.25 -27.25 14.64
N LEU A 184 -13.07 -28.10 13.62
CA LEU A 184 -13.81 -29.33 13.42
C LEU A 184 -12.84 -30.51 13.30
N LEU A 185 -13.33 -31.71 13.63
CA LEU A 185 -12.58 -32.95 13.46
C LEU A 185 -13.36 -33.87 12.53
N PHE A 186 -12.87 -34.06 11.30
CA PHE A 186 -13.42 -35.07 10.40
C PHE A 186 -13.15 -36.49 10.92
N THR A 187 -14.14 -37.36 10.83
CA THR A 187 -14.07 -38.73 11.34
C THR A 187 -14.52 -39.73 10.29
N ASP A 188 -13.83 -40.88 10.23
CA ASP A 188 -14.14 -42.03 9.37
C ASP A 188 -14.48 -41.64 7.92
N TRP A 189 -15.73 -41.82 7.48
CA TRP A 189 -16.19 -41.46 6.15
C TRP A 189 -16.10 -39.97 5.84
N GLY A 190 -16.23 -39.10 6.85
CA GLY A 190 -16.03 -37.66 6.68
C GLY A 190 -14.60 -37.33 6.30
N ALA A 191 -13.61 -37.98 6.93
CA ALA A 191 -12.21 -37.81 6.58
C ALA A 191 -11.88 -38.42 5.20
N ARG A 192 -12.52 -39.54 4.83
CA ARG A 192 -12.37 -40.14 3.50
C ARG A 192 -12.95 -39.23 2.40
N LEU A 193 -14.11 -38.63 2.64
CA LEU A 193 -14.77 -37.71 1.71
C LEU A 193 -13.93 -36.46 1.48
N GLU A 194 -13.43 -35.84 2.55
CA GLU A 194 -12.55 -34.66 2.44
C GLU A 194 -11.31 -34.96 1.59
N ARG A 195 -10.64 -36.08 1.87
CA ARG A 195 -9.48 -36.50 1.08
C ARG A 195 -9.82 -36.74 -0.39
N ALA A 196 -10.98 -37.34 -0.67
CA ALA A 196 -11.43 -37.59 -2.04
C ALA A 196 -11.78 -36.32 -2.82
N LEU A 197 -12.17 -35.23 -2.15
CA LEU A 197 -12.40 -33.92 -2.78
C LEU A 197 -11.10 -33.17 -3.09
N ILE A 198 -10.03 -33.44 -2.33
CA ILE A 198 -8.71 -32.82 -2.51
C ILE A 198 -7.91 -33.49 -3.65
N GLN A 199 -8.05 -34.82 -3.80
CA GLN A 199 -7.35 -35.62 -4.83
C GLN A 199 -7.90 -35.37 -6.23
#